data_AF-A0A538MYV6-F1
#
_entry.id   AF-A0A538MYV6-F1
#
_cell.length_a   1.000
_cell.length_b   1.000
_cell.length_c   1.000
_cell.angle_alpha   90.00
_cell.angle_beta   90.00
_cell.angle_gamma   90.00
#
_symmetry.space_group_name_H-M   'P 1'
#
loop_
_entity.id
_entity.type
_entity.pdbx_description
1 polymer ?
#
loop_
_entity_poly.entity_id
_entity_poly.type
_entity_poly.pdbx_seq_one_letter_code
_entity_poly.pdbx_strand_id
1 'polypeptide(L)'
;MNARSVADQSTRFRATRNRYRRSVVLPSATPADLAPVPDHNLYAIVLVDVAGSASTTAQGRARMRRDLYDLMDGALDRRGLDLATFALNDTGDGLRLFVPFHRVRPTDIVDMFVLGFLAGLRQQRQYATEAARIRLRMAIDLGLVGPHLQGWIGDPLVRVARLVDAEPLRDVLRNDPGLDLAVVVSDEMYLSVVRPGDGYVPSEGFQPVVVRVKEFAARAWLLRPHAYWLCGSCTAAAA
;
A
#
# COMPACT_ATOMS: atom_id res chain seq x y z
N MET A 1 79.67 -5.31 -42.59
CA MET A 1 79.28 -5.90 -43.90
C MET A 1 77.77 -5.75 -44.02
N ASN A 2 77.29 -4.64 -44.59
CA ASN A 2 76.88 -4.46 -46.00
C ASN A 2 75.58 -5.19 -46.40
N ALA A 3 74.47 -4.46 -46.26
CA ALA A 3 73.53 -4.02 -47.29
C ALA A 3 73.02 -4.98 -48.42
N ARG A 4 71.69 -4.89 -48.60
CA ARG A 4 70.83 -5.02 -49.82
C ARG A 4 70.08 -6.33 -50.07
N SER A 5 68.75 -6.25 -49.95
CA SER A 5 67.73 -6.70 -50.93
C SER A 5 66.37 -6.19 -50.42
N VAL A 6 65.79 -5.11 -50.94
CA VAL A 6 64.97 -4.97 -52.16
C VAL A 6 63.70 -5.84 -52.17
N ALA A 7 62.57 -5.12 -52.18
CA ALA A 7 61.23 -5.42 -52.69
C ALA A 7 60.32 -6.39 -51.91
N ASP A 8 59.32 -5.81 -51.25
CA ASP A 8 57.93 -6.08 -51.65
C ASP A 8 57.06 -4.83 -51.45
N GLN A 9 56.41 -4.42 -52.54
CA GLN A 9 55.42 -3.36 -52.61
C GLN A 9 54.08 -4.03 -52.86
N SER A 10 53.11 -3.90 -51.95
CA SER A 10 51.70 -3.77 -52.36
C SER A 10 50.76 -3.41 -51.22
N THR A 11 50.46 -2.11 -51.15
CA THR A 11 49.11 -1.56 -51.30
C THR A 11 47.95 -2.33 -50.62
N ARG A 12 47.38 -1.74 -49.56
CA ARG A 12 46.04 -1.10 -49.57
C ARG A 12 45.53 -0.84 -48.14
N PHE A 13 45.86 0.34 -47.63
CA PHE A 13 44.98 1.03 -46.70
C PHE A 13 43.65 1.33 -47.43
N ARG A 14 42.54 0.77 -46.95
CA ARG A 14 41.20 1.26 -47.29
C ARG A 14 40.40 1.46 -46.01
N ALA A 15 40.34 2.73 -45.60
CA ALA A 15 39.38 3.22 -44.65
C ALA A 15 37.97 3.04 -45.23
N THR A 16 37.18 2.14 -44.66
CA THR A 16 35.72 2.11 -44.85
C THR A 16 35.07 2.83 -43.68
N ARG A 17 35.12 4.17 -43.75
CA ARG A 17 34.20 5.03 -43.02
C ARG A 17 32.84 4.97 -43.71
N ASN A 18 31.81 4.77 -42.88
CA ASN A 18 30.49 5.34 -43.03
C ASN A 18 29.58 4.77 -44.14
N ARG A 19 28.51 4.08 -43.71
CA ARG A 19 27.12 4.31 -44.14
C ARG A 19 26.22 3.26 -43.52
N TYR A 20 25.45 3.63 -42.50
CA TYR A 20 24.05 3.26 -42.28
C TYR A 20 23.53 4.00 -41.03
N ARG A 21 23.52 5.34 -41.07
CA ARG A 21 22.56 6.13 -40.27
C ARG A 21 21.33 6.30 -41.15
N ARG A 22 20.36 5.39 -41.00
CA ARG A 22 19.00 5.66 -41.46
C ARG A 22 18.39 6.59 -40.43
N SER A 23 18.34 7.88 -40.73
CA SER A 23 17.55 8.86 -40.00
C SER A 23 16.08 8.48 -40.15
N VAL A 24 15.52 7.85 -39.13
CA VAL A 24 14.06 7.74 -38.99
C VAL A 24 13.59 9.15 -38.63
N VAL A 25 12.99 9.84 -39.59
CA VAL A 25 12.24 11.06 -39.32
C VAL A 25 10.96 10.62 -38.61
N LEU A 26 10.94 10.77 -37.28
CA LEU A 26 9.69 10.70 -36.53
C LEU A 26 8.85 11.92 -36.96
N PRO A 27 7.56 11.75 -37.29
CA PRO A 27 6.70 12.90 -37.52
C PRO A 27 6.67 13.74 -36.24
N SER A 28 6.95 15.03 -36.39
CA SER A 28 6.89 16.03 -35.33
C SER A 28 5.44 16.19 -34.88
N ALA A 29 5.02 15.40 -33.91
CA ALA A 29 3.80 15.67 -33.17
C ALA A 29 4.04 16.93 -32.31
N THR A 30 3.29 17.98 -32.59
CA THR A 30 3.20 19.17 -31.74
C THR A 30 2.79 18.73 -30.32
N PRO A 31 3.47 19.13 -29.23
CA PRO A 31 3.14 18.63 -27.88
C PRO A 31 1.82 19.14 -27.29
N ALA A 32 1.02 19.88 -28.05
CA ALA A 32 -0.04 20.72 -27.49
C ALA A 32 -1.40 20.04 -27.30
N ASP A 33 -1.61 18.80 -27.76
CA ASP A 33 -2.92 18.12 -27.70
C ASP A 33 -2.92 16.76 -26.99
N LEU A 34 -1.82 16.37 -26.34
CA LEU A 34 -1.89 15.28 -25.37
C LEU A 34 -2.38 15.89 -24.06
N ALA A 35 -3.66 15.66 -23.73
CA ALA A 35 -4.11 15.82 -22.35
C ALA A 35 -3.06 15.16 -21.44
N PRO A 36 -2.64 15.81 -20.33
CA PRO A 36 -1.56 15.29 -19.51
C PRO A 36 -1.89 13.85 -19.14
N VAL A 37 -1.05 12.91 -19.62
CA VAL A 37 -1.13 11.52 -19.16
C VAL A 37 -0.98 11.59 -17.65
N PRO A 38 -1.93 11.09 -16.85
CA PRO A 38 -1.81 11.21 -15.41
C PRO A 38 -0.49 10.53 -15.00
N ASP A 39 0.35 11.25 -14.26
CA ASP A 39 1.61 10.74 -13.75
C ASP A 39 1.29 9.70 -12.67
N HIS A 40 1.07 8.46 -13.11
CA HIS A 40 0.81 7.35 -12.23
C HIS A 40 2.14 6.86 -11.68
N ASN A 41 2.32 6.96 -10.37
CA ASN A 41 3.47 6.39 -9.68
C ASN A 41 3.01 5.23 -8.79
N LEU A 42 3.96 4.42 -8.34
CA LEU A 42 3.69 3.30 -7.47
C LEU A 42 3.55 3.79 -6.02
N TYR A 43 2.37 3.57 -5.44
CA TYR A 43 2.07 3.88 -4.04
C TYR A 43 1.58 2.62 -3.32
N ALA A 44 1.72 2.63 -1.99
CA ALA A 44 0.80 1.87 -1.15
C ALA A 44 -0.42 2.73 -0.81
N ILE A 45 -1.58 2.11 -0.77
CA ILE A 45 -2.85 2.73 -0.44
C ILE A 45 -3.35 2.06 0.82
N VAL A 46 -3.53 2.83 1.88
CA VAL A 46 -4.02 2.36 3.17
C VAL A 46 -5.37 2.99 3.40
N LEU A 47 -6.41 2.18 3.44
CA LEU A 47 -7.77 2.60 3.73
C LEU A 47 -8.19 2.04 5.08
N VAL A 48 -8.64 2.91 5.97
CA VAL A 48 -9.22 2.56 7.26
C VAL A 48 -10.64 3.07 7.33
N ASP A 49 -11.54 2.25 7.85
CA ASP A 49 -12.96 2.57 7.97
C ASP A 49 -13.50 2.17 9.35
N VAL A 50 -14.40 2.98 9.92
CA VAL A 50 -14.99 2.70 11.23
C VAL A 50 -16.19 1.76 11.13
N ALA A 51 -16.14 0.66 11.85
CA ALA A 51 -17.27 -0.25 11.98
C ALA A 51 -18.43 0.42 12.74
N GLY A 52 -19.65 0.35 12.19
CA GLY A 52 -20.87 0.84 12.86
C GLY A 52 -21.06 2.36 12.85
N SER A 53 -20.33 3.10 12.01
CA SER A 53 -20.43 4.58 11.89
C SER A 53 -21.83 5.10 11.55
N ALA A 54 -22.62 4.32 10.81
CA ALA A 54 -23.95 4.68 10.36
C ALA A 54 -24.92 4.94 11.53
N SER A 55 -24.81 4.19 12.62
CA SER A 55 -25.69 4.29 13.81
C SER A 55 -25.30 5.40 14.78
N THR A 56 -24.23 6.16 14.50
CA THR A 56 -23.70 7.15 15.45
C THR A 56 -24.35 8.52 15.29
N THR A 57 -24.52 9.24 16.41
CA THR A 57 -24.93 10.65 16.44
C THR A 57 -23.90 11.56 15.74
N ALA A 58 -24.28 12.79 15.37
CA ALA A 58 -23.35 13.74 14.74
C ALA A 58 -22.10 14.03 15.59
N GLN A 59 -22.28 14.18 16.92
CA GLN A 59 -21.16 14.37 17.85
C GLN A 59 -20.27 13.13 17.93
N GLY A 60 -20.85 11.94 17.97
CA GLY A 60 -20.09 10.69 17.96
C GLY A 60 -19.31 10.52 16.66
N ARG A 61 -19.89 10.85 15.49
CA ARG A 61 -19.18 10.83 14.21
C ARG A 61 -17.99 11.79 14.19
N ALA A 62 -18.15 13.01 14.72
CA ALA A 62 -17.06 13.97 14.81
C ALA A 62 -15.92 13.48 15.72
N ARG A 63 -16.25 12.81 16.85
CA ARG A 63 -15.27 12.18 17.72
C ARG A 63 -14.56 11.01 17.03
N MET A 64 -15.29 10.10 16.42
CA MET A 64 -14.72 8.95 15.69
C MET A 64 -13.76 9.41 14.59
N ARG A 65 -14.11 10.49 13.88
CA ARG A 65 -13.26 11.11 12.87
C ARG A 65 -11.97 11.64 13.50
N ARG A 66 -12.03 12.36 14.63
CA ARG A 66 -10.83 12.81 15.36
C ARG A 66 -9.96 11.64 15.77
N ASP A 67 -10.55 10.62 16.39
CA ASP A 67 -9.83 9.43 16.84
C ASP A 67 -9.13 8.72 15.66
N LEU A 68 -9.76 8.68 14.47
CA LEU A 68 -9.12 8.16 13.25
C LEU A 68 -7.91 8.97 12.80
N TYR A 69 -7.99 10.31 12.81
CA TYR A 69 -6.87 11.17 12.47
C TYR A 69 -5.72 10.98 13.47
N ASP A 70 -6.01 10.95 14.77
CA ASP A 70 -5.02 10.76 15.83
C ASP A 70 -4.33 9.38 15.70
N LEU A 71 -5.08 8.34 15.35
CA LEU A 71 -4.52 7.00 15.09
C LEU A 71 -3.63 6.96 13.86
N MET A 72 -4.05 7.62 12.77
CA MET A 72 -3.28 7.69 11.54
C MET A 72 -1.99 8.47 11.73
N ASP A 73 -2.07 9.63 12.37
CA ASP A 73 -0.94 10.48 12.69
C ASP A 73 0.04 9.76 13.61
N GLY A 74 -0.45 9.17 14.70
CA GLY A 74 0.37 8.38 15.62
C GLY A 74 1.03 7.14 14.98
N ALA A 75 0.43 6.56 13.93
CA ALA A 75 1.06 5.46 13.19
C ALA A 75 2.28 5.95 12.36
N LEU A 76 2.18 7.14 11.76
CA LEU A 76 3.24 7.77 10.98
C LEU A 76 4.33 8.39 11.88
N ASP A 77 3.96 9.08 12.95
CA ASP A 77 4.87 9.78 13.86
C ASP A 77 5.87 8.84 14.54
N ARG A 78 5.46 7.59 14.81
CA ARG A 78 6.37 6.52 15.30
C ARG A 78 7.55 6.21 14.36
N ARG A 79 7.47 6.63 13.10
CA ARG A 79 8.54 6.55 12.10
C ARG A 79 9.10 7.94 11.71
N GLY A 80 8.76 8.98 12.46
CA GLY A 80 9.17 10.37 12.19
C GLY A 80 8.54 10.96 10.94
N LEU A 81 7.36 10.47 10.54
CA LEU A 81 6.65 10.90 9.36
C LEU A 81 5.48 11.82 9.75
N ASP A 82 5.42 13.00 9.16
CA ASP A 82 4.32 13.95 9.37
C ASP A 82 3.17 13.67 8.40
N LEU A 83 1.97 13.36 8.93
CA LEU A 83 0.73 13.15 8.17
C LEU A 83 0.42 14.35 7.25
N ALA A 84 0.78 15.56 7.69
CA ALA A 84 0.84 16.83 6.97
C ALA A 84 1.32 16.72 5.52
N THR A 85 2.31 15.84 5.32
CA THR A 85 3.10 15.74 4.09
C THR A 85 2.63 14.63 3.15
N PHE A 86 1.57 13.89 3.50
CA PHE A 86 1.03 12.81 2.68
C PHE A 86 -0.30 13.22 2.06
N ALA A 87 -0.57 12.69 0.87
CA ALA A 87 -1.91 12.78 0.33
C ALA A 87 -2.85 11.88 1.13
N LEU A 88 -3.97 12.45 1.55
CA LEU A 88 -4.98 11.82 2.39
C LEU A 88 -6.36 12.21 1.87
N ASN A 89 -7.23 11.23 1.64
CA ASN A 89 -8.64 11.47 1.38
C ASN A 89 -9.46 11.06 2.60
N ASP A 90 -10.29 11.96 3.08
CA ASP A 90 -11.28 11.67 4.10
C ASP A 90 -12.57 11.17 3.44
N THR A 91 -13.06 9.98 3.82
CA THR A 91 -14.24 9.35 3.23
C THR A 91 -15.53 9.61 4.02
N GLY A 92 -15.45 10.38 5.10
CA GLY A 92 -16.54 10.64 6.05
C GLY A 92 -16.53 9.68 7.22
N ASP A 93 -16.47 8.37 6.95
CA ASP A 93 -16.40 7.26 7.91
C ASP A 93 -15.03 6.58 7.98
N GLY A 94 -14.06 7.09 7.22
CA GLY A 94 -12.74 6.50 7.07
C GLY A 94 -11.70 7.47 6.52
N LEU A 95 -10.47 6.98 6.43
CA LEU A 95 -9.30 7.69 5.93
C LEU A 95 -8.57 6.84 4.90
N ARG A 96 -8.22 7.43 3.76
CA ARG A 96 -7.40 6.82 2.72
C ARG A 96 -6.10 7.57 2.55
N LEU A 97 -5.01 6.94 2.95
CA LEU A 97 -3.67 7.49 2.84
C LEU A 97 -2.93 6.91 1.63
N PHE A 98 -2.14 7.76 0.97
CA PHE A 98 -1.31 7.40 -0.19
C PHE A 98 0.16 7.52 0.21
N VAL A 99 0.85 6.38 0.29
CA VAL A 99 2.24 6.30 0.77
C VAL A 99 3.18 6.02 -0.40
N PRO A 100 4.02 6.99 -0.81
CA PRO A 100 4.97 6.78 -1.88
C PRO A 100 6.16 5.92 -1.42
N PHE A 101 6.55 4.93 -2.23
CA PHE A 101 7.62 3.99 -1.88
C PHE A 101 9.04 4.60 -1.85
N HIS A 102 9.22 5.83 -2.36
CA HIS A 102 10.48 6.56 -2.19
C HIS A 102 10.63 7.20 -0.81
N ARG A 103 9.54 7.32 -0.03
CA ARG A 103 9.56 7.85 1.34
C ARG A 103 9.51 6.76 2.41
N VAL A 104 8.79 5.67 2.12
CA VAL A 104 8.62 4.54 3.06
C VAL A 104 8.95 3.25 2.33
N ARG A 105 9.84 2.45 2.90
CA ARG A 105 10.19 1.14 2.31
C ARG A 105 8.95 0.26 2.29
N PRO A 106 8.72 -0.53 1.22
CA PRO A 106 7.52 -1.37 1.13
C PRO A 106 7.31 -2.27 2.35
N THR A 107 8.37 -2.89 2.85
CA THR A 107 8.35 -3.81 4.00
C THR A 107 7.94 -3.14 5.31
N ASP A 108 8.14 -1.83 5.47
CA ASP A 108 7.72 -1.11 6.68
C ASP A 108 6.23 -0.75 6.68
N ILE A 109 5.54 -0.79 5.53
CA ILE A 109 4.19 -0.23 5.39
C ILE A 109 3.18 -1.01 6.22
N VAL A 110 3.15 -2.33 6.07
CA VAL A 110 2.21 -3.19 6.80
C VAL A 110 2.46 -3.08 8.30
N ASP A 111 3.73 -3.17 8.73
CA ASP A 111 4.09 -3.05 10.15
C ASP A 111 3.69 -1.72 10.75
N MET A 112 4.00 -0.62 10.06
CA MET A 112 3.74 0.74 10.54
C MET A 112 2.24 0.94 10.83
N PHE A 113 1.37 0.57 9.89
CA PHE A 113 -0.07 0.75 10.07
C PHE A 113 -0.67 -0.29 11.00
N VAL A 114 -0.34 -1.57 10.85
CA VAL A 114 -0.93 -2.63 11.67
C VAL A 114 -0.52 -2.46 13.13
N LEU A 115 0.78 -2.36 13.42
CA LEU A 115 1.26 -2.26 14.81
C LEU A 115 0.90 -0.89 15.42
N GLY A 116 0.98 0.19 14.63
CA GLY A 116 0.65 1.53 15.08
C GLY A 116 -0.82 1.67 15.46
N PHE A 117 -1.74 1.15 14.65
CA PHE A 117 -3.17 1.17 14.95
C PHE A 117 -3.52 0.25 16.12
N LEU A 118 -2.94 -0.94 16.21
CA LEU A 118 -3.18 -1.82 17.37
C LEU A 118 -2.72 -1.17 18.68
N ALA A 119 -1.57 -0.52 18.69
CA ALA A 119 -1.08 0.20 19.87
C ALA A 119 -2.00 1.36 20.24
N GLY A 120 -2.40 2.18 19.26
CA GLY A 120 -3.30 3.31 19.50
C GLY A 120 -4.70 2.89 19.95
N LEU A 121 -5.28 1.85 19.35
CA LEU A 121 -6.59 1.31 19.75
C LEU A 121 -6.56 0.69 21.15
N ARG A 122 -5.46 0.01 21.51
CA ARG A 122 -5.27 -0.50 22.88
C ARG A 122 -5.25 0.63 23.90
N GLN A 123 -4.55 1.72 23.60
CA GLN A 123 -4.53 2.91 24.46
C GLN A 123 -5.91 3.55 24.55
N GLN A 124 -6.60 3.73 23.40
CA GLN A 124 -7.95 4.29 23.35
C GLN A 124 -8.92 3.49 24.23
N ARG A 125 -8.86 2.16 24.13
CA ARG A 125 -9.70 1.25 24.92
C ARG A 125 -9.50 1.37 26.43
N GLN A 126 -8.30 1.71 26.90
CA GLN A 126 -8.04 1.86 28.34
C GLN A 126 -8.78 3.05 28.95
N TYR A 127 -9.07 4.09 28.16
CA TYR A 127 -9.68 5.33 28.62
C TYR A 127 -11.10 5.54 28.08
N ALA A 128 -11.53 4.76 27.09
CA ALA A 128 -12.85 4.86 26.50
C ALA A 128 -13.89 4.05 27.28
N THR A 129 -15.10 4.61 27.40
CA THR A 129 -16.29 3.81 27.74
C THR A 129 -16.63 2.89 26.57
N GLU A 130 -17.40 1.83 26.79
CA GLU A 130 -17.83 0.94 25.70
C GLU A 130 -18.57 1.70 24.59
N ALA A 131 -19.34 2.73 24.93
CA ALA A 131 -20.03 3.60 23.97
C ALA A 131 -19.08 4.52 23.17
N ALA A 132 -17.86 4.76 23.66
CA ALA A 132 -16.83 5.55 23.00
C ALA A 132 -15.74 4.69 22.34
N ARG A 133 -15.79 3.37 22.51
CA ARG A 133 -14.86 2.42 21.91
C ARG A 133 -15.04 2.42 20.40
N ILE A 134 -13.93 2.54 19.68
CA ILE A 134 -13.93 2.49 18.21
C ILE A 134 -13.36 1.16 17.73
N ARG A 135 -13.93 0.64 16.64
CA ARG A 135 -13.51 -0.61 16.01
C ARG A 135 -13.34 -0.36 14.52
N LEU A 136 -12.25 -0.85 13.95
CA LEU A 136 -11.80 -0.44 12.63
C LEU A 136 -11.63 -1.63 11.70
N ARG A 137 -11.85 -1.38 10.41
CA ARG A 137 -11.50 -2.25 9.30
C ARG A 137 -10.40 -1.55 8.50
N MET A 138 -9.33 -2.25 8.18
CA MET A 138 -8.20 -1.72 7.43
C MET A 138 -7.94 -2.58 6.20
N ALA A 139 -7.76 -1.94 5.06
CA ALA A 139 -7.30 -2.56 3.83
C ALA A 139 -6.02 -1.89 3.34
N ILE A 140 -5.02 -2.69 2.99
CA ILE A 140 -3.76 -2.20 2.43
C ILE A 140 -3.55 -2.82 1.05
N ASP A 141 -3.24 -1.97 0.09
CA ASP A 141 -3.00 -2.35 -1.29
C ASP A 141 -1.79 -1.60 -1.86
N LEU A 142 -1.31 -2.01 -3.02
CA LEU A 142 -0.31 -1.28 -3.78
C LEU A 142 -0.66 -1.23 -5.26
N GLY A 143 -0.15 -0.23 -5.95
CA GLY A 143 -0.24 -0.15 -7.39
C GLY A 143 -0.07 1.27 -7.93
N LEU A 144 -0.25 1.39 -9.24
CA LEU A 144 -0.12 2.65 -9.96
C LEU A 144 -1.35 3.52 -9.70
N VAL A 145 -1.12 4.70 -9.13
CA VAL A 145 -2.14 5.72 -8.89
C VAL A 145 -1.55 7.09 -9.20
N GLY A 146 -2.39 8.01 -9.67
CA GLY A 146 -1.97 9.36 -10.02
C GLY A 146 -3.01 10.41 -9.62
N PRO A 147 -2.59 11.67 -9.46
CA PRO A 147 -3.53 12.77 -9.25
C PRO A 147 -4.41 12.94 -10.49
N HIS A 148 -5.70 13.21 -10.27
CA HIS A 148 -6.67 13.47 -11.33
C HIS A 148 -7.73 14.47 -10.86
N LEU A 149 -7.83 15.61 -11.54
CA LEU A 149 -8.73 16.71 -11.20
C LEU A 149 -8.58 17.15 -9.73
N GLN A 150 -9.55 16.81 -8.87
CA GLN A 150 -9.59 17.13 -7.45
C GLN A 150 -9.26 15.93 -6.54
N GLY A 151 -8.72 14.85 -7.09
CA GLY A 151 -8.46 13.64 -6.32
C GLY A 151 -7.43 12.74 -6.97
N TRP A 152 -7.67 11.43 -6.88
CA TRP A 152 -6.77 10.39 -7.34
C TRP A 152 -7.50 9.39 -8.23
N ILE A 153 -6.80 8.82 -9.19
CA ILE A 153 -7.30 7.77 -10.08
C ILE A 153 -6.35 6.56 -10.08
N GLY A 154 -6.91 5.38 -10.31
CA GLY A 154 -6.20 4.12 -10.44
C GLY A 154 -6.98 2.94 -9.86
N ASP A 155 -6.83 1.77 -10.46
CA ASP A 155 -7.50 0.54 -10.04
C ASP A 155 -7.30 0.16 -8.57
N PRO A 156 -6.12 0.37 -7.94
CA PRO A 156 -5.93 0.11 -6.51
C PRO A 156 -6.92 0.87 -5.61
N LEU A 157 -7.43 2.02 -6.04
CA LEU A 157 -8.39 2.82 -5.27
C LEU A 157 -9.76 2.17 -5.18
N VAL A 158 -10.18 1.50 -6.26
CA VAL A 158 -11.43 0.73 -6.28
C VAL A 158 -11.22 -0.57 -5.50
N ARG A 159 -10.08 -1.25 -5.71
CA ARG A 159 -9.75 -2.51 -5.05
C ARG A 159 -9.71 -2.35 -3.53
N VAL A 160 -8.94 -1.40 -2.99
CA VAL A 160 -8.83 -1.18 -1.54
C VAL A 160 -10.19 -0.83 -0.91
N ALA A 161 -11.04 -0.08 -1.62
CA ALA A 161 -12.41 0.24 -1.16
C ALA A 161 -13.30 -1.00 -1.11
N ARG A 162 -13.15 -1.94 -2.04
CA ARG A 162 -13.89 -3.22 -2.01
C ARG A 162 -13.33 -4.17 -0.95
N LEU A 163 -12.02 -4.12 -0.69
CA LEU A 163 -11.38 -4.93 0.34
C LEU A 163 -11.81 -4.52 1.76
N VAL A 164 -11.86 -3.22 2.08
CA VAL A 164 -12.29 -2.77 3.43
C VAL A 164 -13.76 -3.10 3.74
N ASP A 165 -14.58 -3.20 2.67
CA ASP A 165 -15.99 -3.57 2.71
C ASP A 165 -16.25 -5.08 2.62
N ALA A 166 -15.21 -5.90 2.62
CA ALA A 166 -15.36 -7.33 2.49
C ALA A 166 -16.00 -7.95 3.75
N GLU A 167 -16.91 -8.89 3.54
CA GLU A 167 -17.57 -9.61 4.63
C GLU A 167 -16.61 -10.31 5.60
N PRO A 168 -15.46 -10.89 5.16
CA PRO A 168 -14.49 -11.47 6.09
C PRO A 168 -14.00 -10.52 7.20
N LEU A 169 -13.87 -9.20 6.94
CA LEU A 169 -13.50 -8.25 8.00
C LEU A 169 -14.67 -8.00 8.96
N ARG A 170 -15.89 -7.92 8.42
CA ARG A 170 -17.11 -7.75 9.24
C ARG A 170 -17.33 -8.96 10.14
N ASP A 171 -17.17 -10.16 9.60
CA ASP A 171 -17.32 -11.43 10.33
C ASP A 171 -16.31 -11.54 11.46
N VAL A 172 -15.05 -11.22 11.21
CA VAL A 172 -14.01 -11.25 12.24
C VAL A 172 -14.33 -10.29 13.39
N LEU A 173 -14.77 -9.06 13.10
CA LEU A 173 -15.19 -8.12 14.14
C LEU A 173 -16.49 -8.58 14.84
N ARG A 174 -17.42 -9.22 14.12
CA ARG A 174 -18.67 -9.72 14.73
C ARG A 174 -18.40 -10.87 15.70
N ASN A 175 -17.49 -11.78 15.33
CA ASN A 175 -17.20 -13.00 16.07
C ASN A 175 -16.22 -12.81 17.22
N ASP A 176 -15.40 -11.76 17.19
CA ASP A 176 -14.49 -11.40 18.29
C ASP A 176 -14.80 -10.00 18.83
N PRO A 177 -15.64 -9.89 19.88
CA PRO A 177 -15.91 -8.63 20.57
C PRO A 177 -14.68 -8.02 21.23
N GLY A 178 -13.58 -8.76 21.39
CA GLY A 178 -12.31 -8.27 21.90
C GLY A 178 -11.44 -7.60 20.85
N LEU A 179 -11.73 -7.78 19.56
CA LEU A 179 -10.93 -7.24 18.47
C LEU A 179 -11.36 -5.82 18.08
N ASP A 180 -10.39 -4.89 18.06
CA ASP A 180 -10.60 -3.49 17.68
C ASP A 180 -10.14 -3.18 16.25
N LEU A 181 -9.38 -4.08 15.62
CA LEU A 181 -8.86 -3.90 14.26
C LEU A 181 -8.93 -5.21 13.46
N ALA A 182 -9.65 -5.21 12.35
CA ALA A 182 -9.56 -6.24 11.32
C ALA A 182 -8.75 -5.71 10.13
N VAL A 183 -7.76 -6.48 9.66
CA VAL A 183 -6.84 -6.06 8.60
C VAL A 183 -6.90 -7.03 7.44
N VAL A 184 -7.00 -6.51 6.22
CA VAL A 184 -6.81 -7.26 4.99
C VAL A 184 -5.74 -6.59 4.13
N VAL A 185 -4.96 -7.38 3.42
CA VAL A 185 -4.07 -6.88 2.36
C VAL A 185 -4.48 -7.49 1.02
N SER A 186 -4.26 -6.76 -0.07
CA SER A 186 -4.49 -7.30 -1.41
C SER A 186 -3.55 -8.47 -1.71
N ASP A 187 -3.89 -9.27 -2.72
CA ASP A 187 -3.03 -10.37 -3.16
C ASP A 187 -1.63 -9.89 -3.57
N GLU A 188 -1.56 -8.78 -4.29
CA GLU A 188 -0.30 -8.18 -4.72
C GLU A 188 0.52 -7.67 -3.54
N MET A 189 -0.10 -6.98 -2.58
CA MET A 189 0.58 -6.54 -1.36
C MET A 189 1.12 -7.72 -0.56
N TYR A 190 0.34 -8.80 -0.44
CA TYR A 190 0.82 -9.99 0.25
C TYR A 190 2.00 -10.64 -0.46
N LEU A 191 1.87 -10.93 -1.76
CA LEU A 191 2.90 -11.67 -2.50
C LEU A 191 4.21 -10.89 -2.64
N SER A 192 4.13 -9.57 -2.79
CA SER A 192 5.28 -8.71 -3.09
C SER A 192 5.94 -8.12 -1.84
N VAL A 193 5.23 -7.99 -0.72
CA VAL A 193 5.73 -7.31 0.49
C VAL A 193 5.67 -8.17 1.75
N VAL A 194 4.56 -8.86 1.99
CA VAL A 194 4.36 -9.60 3.26
C VAL A 194 4.99 -10.98 3.23
N ARG A 195 4.73 -11.76 2.18
CA ARG A 195 5.17 -13.15 2.01
C ARG A 195 6.69 -13.35 2.12
N PRO A 196 7.55 -12.43 1.64
CA PRO A 196 8.99 -12.56 1.84
C PRO A 196 9.42 -12.64 3.31
N GLY A 197 8.63 -12.08 4.25
CA GLY A 197 8.88 -12.20 5.69
C GLY A 197 9.91 -11.21 6.24
N ASP A 198 10.16 -10.10 5.53
CA ASP A 198 11.13 -9.08 5.96
C ASP A 198 10.57 -8.10 7.02
N GLY A 199 9.27 -8.15 7.29
CA GLY A 199 8.57 -7.32 8.27
C GLY A 199 8.36 -8.01 9.62
N TYR A 200 7.89 -7.25 10.61
CA TYR A 200 7.57 -7.72 11.96
C TYR A 200 6.23 -8.45 12.04
N VAL A 201 5.26 -8.11 11.19
CA VAL A 201 4.00 -8.86 11.09
C VAL A 201 4.29 -10.14 10.28
N PRO A 202 4.19 -11.33 10.90
CA PRO A 202 4.57 -12.58 10.25
C PRO A 202 3.63 -12.92 9.10
N SER A 203 4.19 -13.40 7.99
CA SER A 203 3.41 -13.77 6.80
C SER A 203 2.40 -14.88 7.09
N GLU A 204 2.75 -15.80 7.99
CA GLU A 204 1.94 -16.92 8.47
C GLU A 204 0.74 -16.44 9.30
N GLY A 205 0.76 -15.18 9.74
CA GLY A 205 -0.37 -14.52 10.38
C GLY A 205 -1.54 -14.29 9.43
N PHE A 206 -1.30 -14.26 8.12
CA PHE A 206 -2.31 -14.01 7.12
C PHE A 206 -2.92 -15.30 6.57
N GLN A 207 -4.24 -15.29 6.40
CA GLN A 207 -4.98 -16.37 5.74
C GLN A 207 -5.60 -15.88 4.43
N PRO A 208 -5.54 -16.67 3.35
CA PRO A 208 -6.16 -16.29 2.09
C PRO A 208 -7.69 -16.31 2.23
N VAL A 209 -8.34 -15.28 1.70
CA VAL A 209 -9.79 -15.14 1.64
C VAL A 209 -10.22 -14.73 0.24
N VAL A 210 -11.45 -15.08 -0.13
CA VAL A 210 -12.07 -14.59 -1.36
C VAL A 210 -13.01 -13.45 -1.00
N VAL A 211 -12.69 -12.25 -1.49
CA VAL A 211 -13.53 -11.07 -1.34
C VAL A 211 -14.52 -11.01 -2.48
N ARG A 212 -15.81 -10.85 -2.16
CA ARG A 212 -16.88 -10.59 -3.12
C ARG A 212 -17.69 -9.40 -2.64
N VAL A 213 -17.60 -8.27 -3.35
CA VAL A 213 -18.32 -7.03 -3.00
C VAL A 213 -18.80 -6.37 -4.28
N LYS A 214 -20.12 -6.26 -4.46
CA LYS A 214 -20.72 -5.85 -5.74
C LYS A 214 -20.21 -6.76 -6.88
N GLU A 215 -19.78 -6.19 -7.99
CA GLU A 215 -19.21 -6.91 -9.15
C GLU A 215 -17.72 -7.27 -8.96
N PHE A 216 -17.11 -6.89 -7.83
CA PHE A 216 -15.70 -7.16 -7.55
C PHE A 216 -15.52 -8.52 -6.88
N ALA A 217 -14.64 -9.35 -7.44
CA ALA A 217 -14.17 -10.59 -6.84
C ALA A 217 -12.64 -10.68 -6.92
N ALA A 218 -11.98 -10.91 -5.79
CA ALA A 218 -10.52 -11.09 -5.76
C ALA A 218 -10.08 -11.97 -4.59
N ARG A 219 -8.89 -12.57 -4.73
CA ARG A 219 -8.18 -13.11 -3.58
C ARG A 219 -7.57 -11.96 -2.77
N ALA A 220 -7.59 -12.10 -1.46
CA ALA A 220 -6.95 -11.19 -0.53
C ALA A 220 -6.44 -11.98 0.69
N TRP A 221 -5.75 -11.31 1.60
CA TRP A 221 -5.11 -11.95 2.74
C TRP A 221 -5.55 -11.26 4.02
N LEU A 222 -6.34 -11.96 4.82
CA LEU A 222 -6.89 -11.47 6.08
C LEU A 222 -5.90 -11.79 7.21
N LEU A 223 -5.53 -10.80 7.99
CA LEU A 223 -4.72 -11.01 9.19
C LEU A 223 -5.57 -11.70 10.25
N ARG A 224 -5.11 -12.86 10.74
CA ARG A 224 -5.85 -13.62 11.75
C ARG A 224 -5.85 -12.88 13.09
N PRO A 225 -7.01 -12.78 13.77
CA PRO A 225 -7.04 -12.44 15.19
C PRO A 225 -6.08 -13.38 15.91
N HIS A 226 -5.25 -12.86 16.81
CA HIS A 226 -4.22 -13.62 17.53
C HIS A 226 -2.92 -13.95 16.75
N ALA A 227 -2.72 -13.45 15.52
CA ALA A 227 -1.36 -13.35 14.98
C ALA A 227 -0.53 -12.23 15.65
N TYR A 228 -1.16 -11.47 16.56
CA TYR A 228 -0.61 -10.29 17.23
C TYR A 228 0.23 -10.60 18.47
N TRP A 229 0.42 -11.88 18.83
CA TRP A 229 1.42 -12.25 19.84
C TRP A 229 2.81 -12.17 19.21
N LEU A 230 3.34 -10.95 19.20
CA LEU A 230 4.77 -10.74 19.08
C LEU A 230 5.42 -11.25 20.37
N CYS A 231 5.74 -12.54 20.44
CA CYS A 231 6.84 -12.99 21.27
C CYS A 231 7.49 -14.22 20.66
N GLY A 232 8.81 -14.15 20.52
CA GLY A 232 9.64 -15.21 19.99
C GLY A 232 9.47 -16.49 20.80
N SER A 233 9.21 -17.58 20.06
CA SER A 233 9.30 -18.99 20.46
C SER A 233 8.26 -19.55 21.45
N CYS A 234 7.95 -20.81 21.15
CA CYS A 234 7.39 -21.87 22.00
C CYS A 234 5.86 -22.09 22.01
N THR A 235 5.49 -23.16 21.30
CA THR A 235 4.48 -24.18 21.62
C THR A 235 3.69 -23.99 22.92
N ALA A 236 2.37 -23.92 22.78
CA ALA A 236 1.48 -24.81 23.51
C ALA A 236 0.20 -25.00 22.69
N ALA A 237 0.07 -26.20 22.12
CA ALA A 237 -1.22 -26.77 21.82
C ALA A 237 -2.02 -26.89 23.13
N ALA A 238 -3.29 -26.52 23.10
CA ALA A 238 -4.25 -26.94 24.10
C ALA A 238 -5.40 -27.64 23.37
N ALA A 239 -5.20 -28.95 23.20
CA ALA A 239 -6.27 -29.93 23.26
C ALA A 239 -6.36 -30.42 24.71
#